data_AF-A0A350NP01-F1
#
_entry.id   AF-A0A350NP01-F1
#
_cell.length_a   1.000
_cell.length_b   1.000
_cell.length_c   1.000
_cell.angle_alpha   90.00
_cell.angle_beta   90.00
_cell.angle_gamma   90.00
#
_symmetry.space_group_name_H-M   'P 1'
#
loop_
_entity.id
_entity.type
_entity.pdbx_description
1 polymer ?
#
loop_
_entity_poly.entity_id
_entity_poly.type
_entity_poly.pdbx_seq_one_letter_code
_entity_poly.pdbx_strand_id
1 'polypeptide(L)' 'MKDERATLIMFSGDLDKAMAAFTIANGAAGQGLEVYIYFTFWGLSLLRKETGDGELFLEKM' A
#
# COMPACT_ATOMS: atom_id res chain seq x y z
N MET A 1 -24.02 -7.12 12.11
CA MET A 1 -22.72 -6.41 12.20
C MET A 1 -22.69 -5.46 11.03
N LYS A 2 -22.37 -4.19 11.24
CA LYS A 2 -22.23 -3.24 10.13
C LYS A 2 -20.96 -3.66 9.38
N ASP A 3 -21.05 -3.94 8.08
CA ASP A 3 -19.90 -4.28 7.24
C ASP A 3 -19.01 -3.04 7.10
N GLU A 4 -18.23 -2.74 8.13
CA GLU A 4 -17.31 -1.61 8.15
C GLU A 4 -16.09 -1.94 7.30
N ARG A 5 -15.78 -1.03 6.38
CA ARG A 5 -14.69 -1.17 5.42
C ARG A 5 -13.62 -0.12 5.70
N ALA A 6 -12.36 -0.53 5.60
CA ALA A 6 -11.23 0.38 5.61
C ALA A 6 -10.59 0.39 4.21
N THR A 7 -10.41 1.58 3.63
CA THR A 7 -9.77 1.73 2.32
C THR A 7 -8.56 2.65 2.41
N LEU A 8 -7.42 2.19 1.91
CA LEU A 8 -6.17 2.95 1.86
C LEU A 8 -5.73 3.12 0.41
N ILE A 9 -5.20 4.29 0.07
CA ILE A 9 -4.53 4.55 -1.21
C ILE A 9 -3.03 4.56 -0.96
N MET A 10 -2.30 3.62 -1.56
CA MET A 10 -0.85 3.56 -1.50
C MET A 10 -0.24 4.32 -2.66
N PHE A 11 0.02 5.61 -2.42
CA PHE A 11 0.65 6.48 -3.40
C PHE A 11 2.18 6.43 -3.37
N SER A 12 2.80 6.33 -2.17
CA SER A 12 4.26 6.35 -1.99
C SER A 12 4.89 4.99 -2.22
N GLY A 13 6.11 4.96 -2.75
CA GLY A 13 6.97 3.78 -2.83
C GLY A 13 7.93 3.64 -1.64
N ASP A 14 7.91 4.58 -0.69
CA ASP A 14 8.84 4.58 0.45
C ASP A 14 8.49 3.50 1.47
N LEU A 15 9.51 2.80 1.98
CA LEU A 15 9.35 1.66 2.87
C LEU A 15 8.69 2.03 4.20
N ASP A 16 9.03 3.17 4.79
CA ASP A 16 8.47 3.65 6.06
C ASP A 16 6.96 3.90 5.98
N LYS A 17 6.51 4.55 4.90
CA LYS A 17 5.08 4.80 4.63
C LYS A 17 4.33 3.50 4.32
N ALA A 18 4.95 2.60 3.57
CA ALA A 18 4.38 1.28 3.30
C ALA A 18 4.16 0.49 4.60
N MET A 19 5.19 0.44 5.47
CA MET A 19 5.09 -0.22 6.77
C MET A 19 3.98 0.39 7.63
N ALA A 20 3.92 1.71 7.75
CA ALA A 20 2.88 2.39 8.52
C ALA A 20 1.47 2.05 8.02
N ALA A 21 1.27 2.05 6.70
CA ALA A 21 -0.01 1.71 6.12
C ALA A 21 -0.41 0.24 6.34
N PHE A 22 0.53 -0.69 6.23
CA PHE A 22 0.27 -2.10 6.54
C PHE A 22 -0.02 -2.33 8.03
N THR A 23 0.62 -1.59 8.94
CA THR A 23 0.27 -1.63 10.37
C THR A 23 -1.17 -1.21 10.60
N ILE A 24 -1.62 -0.12 9.99
CA ILE A 24 -3.01 0.37 10.09
C ILE A 24 -3.98 -0.65 9.47
N ALA A 25 -3.67 -1.16 8.29
CA ALA A 25 -4.47 -2.18 7.60
C ALA A 25 -4.64 -3.45 8.45
N ASN A 26 -3.56 -3.96 9.05
CA ASN A 26 -3.62 -5.12 9.94
C ASN A 26 -4.46 -4.83 11.20
N GLY A 27 -4.35 -3.62 11.77
CA GLY A 27 -5.18 -3.20 12.91
C GLY A 27 -6.68 -3.12 12.56
N ALA A 28 -7.02 -2.69 11.35
CA ALA A 28 -8.40 -2.67 10.86
C ALA A 28 -8.92 -4.10 10.60
N ALA A 29 -8.11 -4.95 9.96
CA ALA A 29 -8.44 -6.35 9.73
C ALA A 29 -8.63 -7.12 11.05
N GLY A 30 -7.79 -6.86 12.06
CA GLY A 30 -7.91 -7.44 13.40
C GLY A 30 -9.17 -7.03 14.17
N GLN A 31 -9.78 -5.89 13.81
CA GLN A 31 -11.08 -5.46 14.33
C GLN A 31 -12.27 -6.03 13.53
N GLY A 32 -12.01 -6.87 12.53
CA GLY A 32 -13.04 -7.48 11.68
C GLY A 32 -13.52 -6.59 10.54
N LEU A 33 -12.82 -5.50 10.22
CA LEU A 33 -13.14 -4.66 9.07
C LEU A 33 -12.63 -5.32 7.78
N GLU A 34 -13.37 -5.13 6.68
CA GLU A 34 -12.92 -5.51 5.35
C GLU A 34 -11.94 -4.45 4.82
N VAL A 35 -10.71 -4.85 4.51
CA VAL A 35 -9.63 -3.92 4.17
C VAL A 35 -9.28 -3.96 2.69
N TYR A 36 -9.24 -2.79 2.07
CA TYR A 36 -8.84 -2.58 0.68
C TYR A 36 -7.62 -1.65 0.62
N ILE A 37 -6.57 -2.07 -0.08
CA ILE A 37 -5.41 -1.22 -0.35
C ILE A 37 -5.27 -1.06 -1.86
N TYR A 38 -5.44 0.16 -2.36
CA TYR A 38 -5.27 0.50 -3.75
C TYR A 38 -3.89 1.07 -4.00
N PHE A 39 -3.02 0.31 -4.66
CA PHE A 39 -1.68 0.75 -5.03
C PHE A 39 -1.72 1.55 -6.34
N THR A 40 -1.12 2.73 -6.33
CA THR A 40 -1.08 3.62 -7.49
C THR A 40 0.21 4.44 -7.51
N PHE A 41 0.54 5.02 -8.67
CA PHE A 41 1.78 5.78 -8.90
C PHE A 41 3.02 5.04 -8.36
N TRP A 42 3.70 5.63 -7.37
CA TRP A 42 4.90 5.10 -6.75
C TRP A 42 4.66 3.90 -5.86
N GLY A 43 3.46 3.75 -5.30
CA GLY A 43 3.07 2.56 -4.54
C GLY A 43 3.07 1.29 -5.39
N LEU A 44 2.89 1.36 -6.71
CA LEU A 44 2.97 0.18 -7.58
C LEU A 44 4.36 -0.49 -7.54
N SER A 45 5.41 0.27 -7.24
CA SER A 45 6.77 -0.29 -7.13
C SER A 45 6.90 -1.29 -5.99
N LEU A 46 6.13 -1.12 -4.91
CA LEU A 46 6.11 -2.02 -3.74
C LEU A 46 5.57 -3.42 -4.08
N LEU A 47 4.84 -3.57 -5.18
CA LEU A 47 4.27 -4.84 -5.64
C LEU A 47 5.19 -5.60 -6.61
N ARG A 48 6.36 -5.06 -6.96
CA ARG A 48 7.29 -5.72 -7.89
C ARG A 48 7.90 -6.96 -7.23
N LYS A 49 7.84 -8.10 -7.93
CA LYS A 49 8.39 -9.39 -7.48
C LYS A 49 9.93 -9.43 -7.48
N GLU A 50 10.54 -8.72 -8.42
CA GLU A 50 11.98 -8.59 -8.53
C GLU A 50 12.38 -7.14 -8.26
N THR A 51 13.24 -6.94 -7.26
CA THR A 51 13.92 -5.67 -7.01
C THR A 51 15.10 -5.56 -7.98
N GLY A 52 14.82 -5.33 -9.25
CA GLY A 52 15.86 -4.92 -10.20
C GLY A 52 16.18 -3.44 -10.01
N ASP A 53 17.42 -3.03 -10.32
CA ASP A 53 17.92 -1.63 -10.27
C ASP A 53 17.20 -0.66 -11.23
N GLY A 54 16.02 -1.05 -11.73
CA GLY A 54 15.19 -0.24 -12.61
C GLY A 54 14.60 0.93 -11.85
N GLU A 55 15.24 2.08 -12.01
CA GLU A 55 14.75 3.41 -11.63
C GLU A 55 13.24 3.53 -11.84
N LEU A 56 12.57 4.11 -10.84
CA LEU A 56 11.14 4.25 -10.77
C LEU A 56 10.64 5.03 -12.01
N PHE A 57 9.71 4.47 -12.79
CA PHE A 57 9.33 5.00 -14.10
C PHE A 57 8.92 6.50 -14.12
N LEU A 58 8.22 6.98 -13.09
CA LEU A 58 7.81 8.39 -12.98
C LEU A 58 8.93 9.32 -12.44
N GLU A 59 10.14 8.83 -12.10
CA GLU A 59 11.28 9.63 -11.63
C GLU A 59 11.99 10.21 -12.86
N LYS A 60 11.69 9.64 -14.03
CA LYS A 60 12.17 10.04 -15.34
C LYS A 60 11.23 11.01 -16.08
N MET A 61 10.07 11.32 -15.51
CA MET A 61 9.13 12.33 -16.05
C MET A 61 9.32 13.65 -15.34
#